data_AF-L0IR13-F1
#
_entry.id   AF-L0IR13-F1
#
_cell.length_a   1.000
_cell.length_b   1.000
_cell.length_c   1.000
_cell.angle_alpha   90.00
_cell.angle_beta   90.00
_cell.angle_gamma   90.00
#
_symmetry.space_group_name_H-M   'P 1'
#
loop_
_entity.id
_entity.type
_entity.pdbx_description
1 polymer ?
#
loop_
_entity_poly.entity_id
_entity_poly.type
_entity_poly.pdbx_seq_one_letter_code
_entity_poly.pdbx_strand_id
1 'polypeptide(L)'
;MFSPRIAKPAIAAGMIGLATLLTAGTANAQTADDQFFDALQQQGIGFGSPDSAMKVAHHACDALDAGMEPSDISSNIAAANGGVDRQTALVIVVDAAMAYCPQFVHQMSNGATVVGPNH
;
A
#
# COMPACT_ATOMS: atom_id res chain seq x y z
N MET A 1 -40.97 -28.77 27.34
CA MET A 1 -42.16 -27.89 27.35
C MET A 1 -41.68 -26.46 27.57
N PHE A 2 -42.13 -25.56 26.70
CA PHE A 2 -41.58 -24.23 26.42
C PHE A 2 -41.81 -23.19 27.53
N SER A 3 -40.80 -22.34 27.80
CA SER A 3 -40.98 -20.90 28.06
C SER A 3 -39.66 -20.16 28.32
N PRO A 4 -39.16 -19.34 27.38
CA PRO A 4 -38.37 -18.17 27.74
C PRO A 4 -39.34 -17.01 28.01
N ARG A 5 -39.33 -16.47 29.24
CA ARG A 5 -40.04 -15.23 29.55
C ARG A 5 -39.31 -14.08 28.86
N ILE A 6 -40.02 -13.43 27.95
CA ILE A 6 -39.62 -12.21 27.26
C ILE A 6 -39.50 -11.09 28.30
N ALA A 7 -38.30 -10.54 28.46
CA ALA A 7 -38.09 -9.27 29.15
C ALA A 7 -37.55 -8.27 28.14
N LYS A 8 -38.35 -7.26 27.79
CA LYS A 8 -37.94 -6.06 27.05
C LYS A 8 -37.37 -5.06 28.05
N PRO A 9 -36.10 -4.62 27.93
CA PRO A 9 -35.66 -3.37 28.50
C PRO A 9 -35.60 -2.26 27.43
N ALA A 10 -35.84 -1.05 27.93
CA ALA A 10 -36.16 0.17 27.22
C ALA A 10 -35.05 0.70 26.30
N ILE A 11 -35.46 1.45 25.28
CA ILE A 11 -34.61 2.34 24.48
C ILE A 11 -34.08 3.43 25.42
N ALA A 12 -32.76 3.46 25.62
CA ALA A 12 -32.06 4.60 26.22
C ALA A 12 -31.07 5.14 25.19
N ALA A 13 -31.35 6.33 24.67
CA ALA A 13 -30.40 7.14 23.94
C ALA A 13 -29.30 7.58 24.90
N GLY A 14 -28.06 7.16 24.65
CA GLY A 14 -26.89 7.52 25.45
C GLY A 14 -25.70 7.71 24.52
N MET A 15 -25.02 8.83 24.66
CA MET A 15 -24.02 9.37 23.74
C MET A 15 -22.92 8.36 23.36
N ILE A 16 -22.59 8.32 22.07
CA ILE A 16 -21.46 7.59 21.51
C ILE A 16 -20.20 8.26 22.05
N GLY A 17 -19.67 7.75 23.16
CA GLY A 17 -18.29 8.00 23.55
C GLY A 17 -17.40 7.36 22.49
N LEU A 18 -16.49 8.15 21.91
CA LEU A 18 -15.47 7.70 20.96
C LEU A 18 -14.70 6.52 21.56
N ALA A 19 -15.10 5.31 21.18
CA ALA A 19 -14.31 4.13 21.39
C ALA A 19 -13.00 4.34 20.62
N THR A 20 -11.91 4.47 21.36
CA THR A 20 -10.55 4.34 20.86
C THR A 20 -10.50 3.16 19.91
N LEU A 21 -10.22 3.40 18.63
CA LEU A 21 -9.98 2.37 17.63
C LEU A 21 -8.68 1.63 17.97
N LEU A 22 -8.76 0.75 18.97
CA LEU A 22 -7.90 -0.41 19.11
C LEU A 22 -8.44 -1.45 18.13
N THR A 23 -8.22 -1.22 16.84
CA THR A 23 -8.44 -2.25 15.82
C THR A 23 -7.29 -3.24 15.86
N ALA A 24 -7.25 -4.07 16.91
CA ALA A 24 -6.66 -5.39 16.83
C ALA A 24 -7.66 -6.29 16.07
N GLY A 25 -7.74 -6.09 14.75
CA GLY A 25 -8.43 -6.98 13.84
C GLY A 25 -7.41 -7.93 13.22
N THR A 26 -7.28 -9.15 13.76
CA THR A 26 -6.45 -10.21 13.19
C THR A 26 -7.14 -10.85 11.98
N ALA A 27 -7.28 -10.08 10.91
CA ALA A 27 -7.67 -10.56 9.58
C ALA A 27 -6.59 -10.11 8.58
N ASN A 28 -5.48 -10.85 8.49
CA ASN A 28 -4.37 -10.63 7.54
C ASN A 28 -4.13 -9.15 7.17
N ALA A 29 -3.91 -8.28 8.16
CA ALA A 29 -3.46 -6.92 7.88
C ALA A 29 -1.96 -7.02 7.56
N GLN A 30 -1.61 -7.45 6.34
CA GLN A 30 -0.25 -7.28 5.84
C GLN A 30 0.09 -5.80 5.96
N THR A 31 1.25 -5.51 6.54
CA THR A 31 1.75 -4.13 6.55
C THR A 31 2.08 -3.71 5.12
N ALA A 32 2.16 -2.40 4.84
CA ALA A 32 2.60 -1.92 3.53
C ALA A 32 3.98 -2.48 3.16
N ASP A 33 4.86 -2.65 4.16
CA ASP A 33 6.15 -3.29 4.02
C ASP A 33 6.01 -4.75 3.59
N ASP A 34 5.17 -5.54 4.26
CA ASP A 34 4.93 -6.94 3.90
C ASP A 34 4.36 -7.06 2.48
N GLN A 35 3.41 -6.19 2.10
CA GLN A 35 2.84 -6.17 0.75
C GLN A 35 3.90 -5.88 -0.31
N PHE A 36 4.76 -4.89 -0.06
CA PHE A 36 5.83 -4.52 -0.97
C PHE A 36 6.86 -5.65 -1.11
N PHE A 37 7.32 -6.22 0.01
CA PHE A 37 8.29 -7.31 -0.01
C PHE A 37 7.73 -8.59 -0.65
N ASP A 38 6.47 -8.91 -0.43
CA ASP A 38 5.81 -10.04 -1.09
C ASP A 38 5.75 -9.85 -2.60
N ALA A 39 5.44 -8.63 -3.08
CA ALA A 39 5.41 -8.31 -4.50
C ALA A 39 6.80 -8.50 -5.14
N LEU A 40 7.85 -7.94 -4.50
CA LEU A 40 9.23 -8.11 -4.96
C LEU A 40 9.64 -9.58 -5.01
N GLN A 41 9.28 -10.36 -3.98
CA GLN A 41 9.60 -11.79 -3.90
C GLN A 41 8.92 -12.58 -5.03
N GLN A 42 7.65 -12.30 -5.33
CA GLN A 42 6.91 -12.93 -6.42
C GLN A 42 7.53 -12.66 -7.79
N GLN A 43 8.17 -11.50 -7.96
CA GLN A 43 8.82 -11.08 -9.19
C GLN A 43 10.31 -11.46 -9.25
N GLY A 44 10.86 -12.02 -8.17
CA GLY A 44 12.28 -12.37 -8.07
C GLY A 44 13.21 -11.14 -8.00
N ILE A 45 12.69 -9.99 -7.57
CA ILE A 45 13.46 -8.75 -7.44
C ILE A 45 14.18 -8.76 -6.09
N GLY A 46 15.52 -8.74 -6.14
CA GLY A 46 16.36 -8.67 -4.95
C GLY A 46 16.79 -7.23 -4.63
N PHE A 47 16.91 -6.93 -3.33
CA PHE A 47 17.55 -5.72 -2.82
C PHE A 47 18.72 -6.06 -1.90
N GLY A 48 19.69 -5.15 -1.79
CA GLY A 48 20.85 -5.33 -0.92
C GLY A 48 20.48 -5.43 0.57
N SER A 49 19.38 -4.81 0.98
CA SER A 49 18.80 -4.92 2.32
C SER A 49 17.31 -4.50 2.34
N PRO A 50 16.50 -4.96 3.32
CA PRO A 50 15.12 -4.49 3.50
C PRO A 50 15.03 -2.97 3.66
N ASP A 51 15.91 -2.37 4.47
CA ASP A 51 15.94 -0.91 4.67
C ASP A 51 16.21 -0.13 3.38
N SER A 52 17.08 -0.64 2.50
CA SER A 52 17.32 -0.01 1.20
C SER A 52 16.09 -0.07 0.30
N ALA A 53 15.36 -1.19 0.33
CA ALA A 53 14.15 -1.35 -0.48
C ALA A 53 13.05 -0.39 -0.02
N MET A 54 12.82 -0.29 1.29
CA MET A 54 11.84 0.65 1.85
C MET A 54 12.19 2.11 1.52
N LYS A 55 13.48 2.49 1.62
CA LYS A 55 13.93 3.83 1.23
C LYS A 55 13.65 4.13 -0.24
N VAL A 56 13.89 3.16 -1.14
CA VAL A 56 13.59 3.31 -2.56
C VAL A 56 12.10 3.42 -2.80
N ALA A 57 11.28 2.63 -2.09
CA ALA A 57 9.83 2.69 -2.20
C ALA A 57 9.26 4.04 -1.74
N HIS A 58 9.68 4.53 -0.58
CA HIS A 58 9.29 5.86 -0.10
C HIS A 58 9.77 6.98 -1.02
N HIS A 59 11.00 6.90 -1.52
CA HIS A 59 11.51 7.86 -2.51
C HIS A 59 10.66 7.88 -3.79
N ALA A 60 10.16 6.73 -4.25
CA ALA A 60 9.26 6.68 -5.39
C ALA A 60 7.96 7.48 -5.12
N CYS A 61 7.38 7.31 -3.93
CA CYS A 61 6.20 8.07 -3.52
C CYS A 61 6.47 9.57 -3.40
N ASP A 62 7.61 9.97 -2.81
CA ASP A 62 7.99 11.38 -2.71
C ASP A 62 8.22 12.00 -4.09
N ALA A 63 8.81 11.25 -5.04
CA ALA A 63 9.03 11.73 -6.39
C ALA A 63 7.72 11.86 -7.19
N LEU A 64 6.77 10.93 -6.99
CA LEU A 64 5.41 11.05 -7.54
C LEU A 64 4.70 12.27 -6.98
N ASP A 65 4.79 12.52 -5.68
CA ASP A 65 4.22 13.71 -5.04
C ASP A 65 4.85 15.01 -5.56
N ALA A 66 6.15 14.97 -5.88
CA ALA A 66 6.86 16.06 -6.54
C ALA A 66 6.51 16.24 -8.03
N GLY A 67 5.62 15.43 -8.59
CA GLY A 67 5.17 15.51 -9.97
C GLY A 67 6.06 14.81 -10.99
N MET A 68 6.98 13.94 -10.54
CA MET A 68 7.85 13.19 -11.44
C MET A 68 7.12 12.01 -12.09
N GLU A 69 7.41 11.76 -13.36
CA GLU A 69 6.86 10.62 -14.09
C GLU A 69 7.53 9.30 -13.68
N PRO A 70 6.80 8.17 -13.61
CA PRO A 70 7.36 6.86 -13.23
C PRO A 70 8.57 6.42 -14.07
N SER A 71 8.63 6.80 -15.35
CA SER A 71 9.76 6.50 -16.24
C SER A 71 11.05 7.22 -15.82
N ASP A 72 10.93 8.43 -15.26
CA ASP A 72 12.06 9.20 -14.77
C ASP A 72 12.47 8.70 -13.39
N ILE A 73 11.50 8.40 -12.53
CA ILE A 73 11.74 7.79 -11.21
C ILE A 73 12.48 6.46 -11.36
N SER A 74 12.01 5.56 -12.24
CA SER A 74 12.65 4.27 -12.50
C SER A 74 14.06 4.42 -13.09
N SER A 75 14.29 5.42 -13.95
CA SER A 75 15.63 5.73 -14.45
C SER A 75 16.57 6.14 -13.32
N ASN A 76 16.11 6.99 -12.40
CA ASN A 76 16.88 7.45 -11.26
C ASN A 76 17.21 6.30 -10.30
N ILE A 77 16.23 5.43 -10.02
CA ILE A 77 16.42 4.25 -9.17
C ILE A 77 17.46 3.30 -9.79
N ALA A 78 17.34 2.99 -11.08
CA ALA A 78 18.29 2.11 -11.77
C ALA A 78 19.72 2.69 -11.80
N ALA A 79 19.84 4.03 -11.95
CA ALA A 79 21.14 4.70 -11.90
C ALA A 79 21.77 4.69 -10.50
N ALA A 80 20.95 4.76 -9.44
CA ALA A 80 21.41 4.79 -8.06
C ALA A 80 21.67 3.40 -7.46
N ASN A 81 21.07 2.34 -8.01
CA ASN A 81 21.10 0.99 -7.44
C ASN A 81 21.74 0.00 -8.43
N GLY A 82 23.02 -0.31 -8.21
CA GLY A 82 23.71 -1.32 -8.99
C GLY A 82 23.02 -2.68 -8.92
N GLY A 83 22.71 -3.27 -10.08
CA GLY A 83 22.01 -4.56 -10.18
C GLY A 83 20.49 -4.45 -10.39
N VAL A 84 19.92 -3.24 -10.33
CA VAL A 84 18.52 -2.97 -10.70
C VAL A 84 18.51 -2.29 -12.06
N ASP A 85 17.96 -2.95 -13.09
CA ASP A 85 17.76 -2.31 -14.39
C ASP A 85 16.50 -1.43 -14.40
N ARG A 86 16.35 -0.57 -15.42
CA ARG A 86 15.22 0.38 -15.51
C ARG A 86 13.85 -0.30 -15.50
N GLN A 87 13.71 -1.46 -16.16
CA GLN A 87 12.43 -2.17 -16.19
C GLN A 87 12.09 -2.70 -14.81
N THR A 88 13.06 -3.31 -14.13
CA THR A 88 12.91 -3.76 -12.74
C THR A 88 12.60 -2.58 -11.82
N ALA A 89 13.28 -1.44 -11.99
CA ALA A 89 13.02 -0.22 -11.24
C ALA A 89 11.59 0.32 -11.46
N LEU A 90 11.06 0.23 -12.69
CA LEU A 90 9.68 0.63 -12.97
C LEU A 90 8.67 -0.26 -12.24
N VAL A 91 8.92 -1.57 -12.22
CA VAL A 91 8.08 -2.51 -11.45
C VAL A 91 8.12 -2.15 -9.96
N ILE A 92 9.30 -1.87 -9.41
CA ILE A 92 9.46 -1.40 -8.02
C ILE A 92 8.63 -0.14 -7.76
N VAL A 93 8.65 0.84 -8.68
CA VAL A 93 7.84 2.08 -8.53
C VAL A 93 6.35 1.76 -8.48
N VAL A 94 5.87 0.84 -9.31
CA VAL A 94 4.46 0.44 -9.33
C VAL A 94 4.08 -0.28 -8.03
N ASP A 95 4.88 -1.23 -7.56
CA ASP A 95 4.60 -1.95 -6.32
C ASP A 95 4.69 -1.05 -5.09
N ALA A 96 5.67 -0.14 -5.07
CA ALA A 96 5.79 0.88 -4.04
C ALA A 96 4.56 1.80 -4.02
N ALA A 97 4.06 2.20 -5.19
CA ALA A 97 2.85 3.02 -5.27
C ALA A 97 1.61 2.28 -4.76
N MET A 98 1.46 1.01 -5.11
CA MET A 98 0.35 0.17 -4.62
C MET A 98 0.39 -0.05 -3.10
N ALA A 99 1.57 -0.14 -2.50
CA ALA A 99 1.74 -0.40 -1.07
C ALA A 99 1.72 0.88 -0.21
N TYR A 100 2.44 1.93 -0.63
CA TYR A 100 2.73 3.10 0.22
C TYR A 100 2.04 4.40 -0.21
N CYS A 101 1.72 4.56 -1.49
CA CYS A 101 1.09 5.78 -2.00
C CYS A 101 -0.03 5.49 -3.00
N PRO A 102 -1.12 4.84 -2.55
CA PRO A 102 -2.21 4.40 -3.42
C PRO A 102 -2.96 5.56 -4.08
N GLN A 103 -2.80 6.81 -3.61
CA GLN A 103 -3.36 7.99 -4.28
C GLN A 103 -2.83 8.24 -5.70
N PHE A 104 -1.65 7.71 -6.03
CA PHE A 104 -1.05 7.83 -7.37
C PHE A 104 -1.35 6.61 -8.24
N VAL A 105 -2.20 5.69 -7.77
CA VAL A 105 -2.59 4.47 -8.48
C VAL A 105 -4.00 4.66 -9.02
N HIS A 106 -4.15 4.57 -10.34
CA HIS A 106 -5.41 4.81 -11.03
C HIS A 106 -5.82 3.54 -11.78
N GLN A 107 -7.03 3.07 -11.52
CA GLN A 107 -7.64 1.97 -12.26
C GLN A 107 -8.47 2.52 -13.41
N MET A 108 -8.10 2.15 -14.62
CA MET A 108 -8.80 2.52 -15.83
C MET A 108 -10.01 1.59 -16.06
N SER A 109 -11.04 2.07 -16.77
CA SER A 109 -12.27 1.29 -17.04
C SER A 109 -12.05 0.04 -17.91
N ASN A 110 -10.88 -0.09 -18.56
CA ASN A 110 -10.45 -1.29 -19.28
C ASN A 110 -9.76 -2.33 -18.39
N GLY A 111 -9.66 -2.08 -17.07
CA GLY A 111 -9.04 -2.98 -16.09
C GLY A 111 -7.53 -2.83 -15.94
N ALA A 112 -6.90 -1.85 -16.60
CA ALA A 112 -5.47 -1.59 -16.44
C ALA A 112 -5.20 -0.65 -15.25
N THR A 113 -4.12 -0.92 -14.53
CA THR A 113 -3.60 -0.08 -13.44
C THR A 113 -2.50 0.80 -13.98
N VAL A 114 -2.62 2.12 -13.78
CA VAL A 114 -1.57 3.10 -14.12
C VAL A 114 -1.12 3.83 -12.85
N VAL A 115 0.16 4.17 -12.80
CA VAL A 115 0.77 4.92 -11.70
C VAL A 115 1.29 6.24 -12.25
N GLY A 116 1.02 7.36 -11.58
CA GLY A 116 1.62 8.64 -11.95
C GLY A 116 1.03 9.83 -11.17
N PRO A 117 1.63 11.03 -11.32
CA PRO A 117 1.28 12.20 -10.53
C PRO A 117 -0.04 12.88 -10.92
N ASN A 118 -0.56 12.66 -12.14
CA ASN A 118 -1.72 13.41 -12.67
C ASN A 118 -2.63 12.57 -13.61
N HIS A 119 -2.95 11.32 -13.28
CA HIS A 119 -3.74 10.44 -14.17
C HIS A 119 -5.23 10.32 -13.82
#